data_AF-A0A3C1L0E4-F1
#
_entry.id   AF-A0A3C1L0E4-F1
#
_cell.length_a   1.000
_cell.length_b   1.000
_cell.length_c   1.000
_cell.angle_alpha   90.00
_cell.angle_beta   90.00
_cell.angle_gamma   90.00
#
_symmetry.space_group_name_H-M   'P 1'
#
loop_
_entity.id
_entity.type
_entity.pdbx_description
1 polymer ?
#
loop_
_entity_poly.entity_id
_entity_poly.type
_entity_poly.pdbx_seq_one_letter_code
_entity_poly.pdbx_strand_id
1 'polypeptide(L)'
;MQCSHRMKERASPVALTSNLQVLSMIEWMTSTGARSMFRVTVIALLIPMAWGCSKTEPSAAKAAPAAPKSDNLAPAPAEQDEAPAPEQVKLPAGIQPAVGAVATVNGRDLTASSFNRELARLVGSGVRVPPDRVKHIARNILNRQIEQELRNQAIAREQVVLTEAEFEEAYRTYTSRYVDAEGRFDEVRFRASLKRNNLSIDQLKSQVRKERMSKKLVEQLGNVTVTRAEMRTFYANNNNSWTEDESRDVRPILIRCQQNSAPEVLAKCEGKANEVYQQLTEGEDFEMVAAKAKDLPLRSPMHL
;
A
#
# COMPACT_ATOMS: atom_id res chain seq x y z
N MET A 1 -48.08 27.18 -36.44
CA MET A 1 -47.08 26.90 -37.50
C MET A 1 -46.12 25.85 -36.98
N GLN A 2 -46.21 24.64 -37.54
CA GLN A 2 -45.40 23.47 -37.21
C GLN A 2 -44.08 23.53 -38.00
N CYS A 3 -42.95 23.21 -37.36
CA CYS A 3 -41.75 22.77 -38.05
C CYS A 3 -41.28 21.47 -37.42
N SER A 4 -41.60 20.38 -38.10
CA SER A 4 -41.20 19.01 -37.79
C SER A 4 -40.00 18.67 -38.67
N HIS A 5 -38.83 18.41 -38.08
CA HIS A 5 -37.74 17.75 -38.79
C HIS A 5 -37.59 16.32 -38.28
N ARG A 6 -38.25 15.42 -39.00
CA ARG A 6 -38.09 13.96 -38.98
C ARG A 6 -36.85 13.62 -39.81
N MET A 7 -35.79 13.12 -39.17
CA MET A 7 -34.73 12.39 -39.88
C MET A 7 -34.76 10.91 -39.51
N LYS A 8 -34.44 10.11 -40.52
CA LYS A 8 -34.97 8.80 -40.83
C LYS A 8 -33.90 7.76 -40.50
N GLU A 9 -34.30 6.70 -39.81
CA GLU A 9 -33.51 5.48 -39.61
C GLU A 9 -32.98 4.92 -40.95
N ARG A 10 -31.72 4.52 -40.97
CA ARG A 10 -31.20 3.49 -41.88
C ARG A 10 -30.25 2.57 -41.12
N ALA A 11 -30.80 1.43 -40.73
CA ALA A 11 -30.03 0.23 -40.48
C ALA A 11 -29.52 -0.33 -41.82
N SER A 12 -28.32 -0.91 -41.84
CA SER A 12 -27.88 -1.85 -42.86
C SER A 12 -26.88 -2.84 -42.23
N PRO A 13 -27.14 -4.16 -42.31
CA PRO A 13 -26.25 -5.21 -41.83
C PRO A 13 -25.43 -5.81 -42.98
N VAL A 14 -24.16 -6.10 -42.77
CA VAL A 14 -23.32 -6.93 -43.65
C VAL A 14 -22.43 -7.75 -42.71
N ALA A 15 -22.84 -8.97 -42.37
CA ALA A 15 -22.57 -10.23 -43.06
C ALA A 15 -21.16 -10.79 -42.78
N LEU A 16 -21.18 -12.00 -42.22
CA LEU A 16 -20.07 -12.91 -41.96
C LEU A 16 -19.16 -13.10 -43.17
N THR A 17 -17.85 -13.19 -42.92
CA THR A 17 -17.01 -14.23 -43.55
C THR A 17 -15.90 -14.66 -42.60
N SER A 18 -15.97 -15.92 -42.21
CA SER A 18 -14.88 -16.73 -41.66
C SER A 18 -13.65 -16.69 -42.57
N ASN A 19 -12.45 -16.66 -42.00
CA ASN A 19 -11.31 -17.29 -42.66
C ASN A 19 -10.32 -17.85 -41.64
N LEU A 20 -10.23 -19.18 -41.66
CA LEU A 20 -9.18 -20.00 -41.07
C LEU A 20 -7.98 -20.00 -42.03
N GLN A 21 -6.82 -20.45 -41.54
CA GLN A 21 -5.54 -20.71 -42.23
C GLN A 21 -4.51 -19.56 -42.17
N VAL A 22 -3.22 -19.77 -41.92
CA VAL A 22 -2.39 -20.97 -41.70
C VAL A 22 -1.06 -20.54 -41.06
N LEU A 23 -0.42 -21.53 -40.44
CA LEU A 23 0.93 -21.65 -39.88
C LEU A 23 2.03 -20.65 -40.30
N SER A 24 2.98 -20.55 -39.35
CA SER A 24 4.43 -20.44 -39.49
C SER A 24 5.04 -19.09 -39.14
N MET A 25 5.76 -19.04 -38.01
CA MET A 25 7.22 -18.89 -38.04
C MET A 25 7.82 -18.90 -36.62
N ILE A 26 8.56 -19.97 -36.37
CA ILE A 26 9.94 -19.97 -35.88
C ILE A 26 10.17 -19.64 -34.40
N GLU A 27 10.30 -20.74 -33.66
CA GLU A 27 11.29 -21.00 -32.61
C GLU A 27 12.50 -20.05 -32.61
N TRP A 28 12.69 -19.35 -31.50
CA TRP A 28 14.03 -18.93 -31.10
C TRP A 28 14.59 -19.97 -30.14
N MET A 29 15.43 -20.83 -30.70
CA MET A 29 16.22 -21.84 -30.00
C MET A 29 17.14 -21.21 -28.96
N THR A 30 17.17 -21.88 -27.81
CA THR A 30 18.32 -22.19 -26.98
C THR A 30 19.70 -22.04 -27.63
N SER A 31 20.64 -21.38 -26.94
CA SER A 31 22.04 -21.83 -26.74
C SER A 31 23.04 -20.67 -26.68
N THR A 32 23.44 -20.28 -25.47
CA THR A 32 24.84 -20.01 -25.05
C THR A 32 24.77 -19.66 -23.56
N GLY A 33 25.33 -20.39 -22.59
CA GLY A 33 26.50 -21.24 -22.62
C GLY A 33 27.71 -20.49 -22.08
N ALA A 34 27.74 -20.18 -20.77
CA ALA A 34 28.99 -19.90 -20.02
C ALA A 34 28.72 -19.85 -18.50
N ARG A 35 28.81 -21.00 -17.83
CA ARG A 35 29.03 -21.10 -16.39
C ARG A 35 30.53 -20.95 -16.13
N SER A 36 30.98 -19.84 -15.54
CA SER A 36 32.33 -19.75 -15.00
C SER A 36 32.31 -20.13 -13.53
N MET A 37 32.74 -21.37 -13.26
CA MET A 37 33.13 -21.83 -11.93
C MET A 37 34.47 -21.18 -11.55
N PHE A 38 34.51 -20.41 -10.48
CA PHE A 38 35.76 -20.13 -9.77
C PHE A 38 35.75 -20.85 -8.43
N ARG A 39 36.39 -22.02 -8.41
CA ARG A 39 36.82 -22.72 -7.21
C ARG A 39 38.14 -22.12 -6.76
N VAL A 40 38.17 -21.52 -5.57
CA VAL A 40 39.41 -21.24 -4.85
C VAL A 40 39.45 -22.18 -3.66
N THR A 41 40.34 -23.15 -3.71
CA THR A 41 40.70 -24.03 -2.60
C THR A 41 42.21 -24.20 -2.67
N VAL A 42 42.91 -23.78 -1.61
CA VAL A 42 44.35 -23.99 -1.31
C VAL A 42 44.64 -23.08 -0.09
N ILE A 43 45.31 -23.43 1.00
CA ILE A 43 46.01 -24.63 1.48
C ILE A 43 46.05 -24.48 3.03
N ALA A 44 45.78 -25.57 3.76
CA ALA A 44 46.10 -25.67 5.18
C ALA A 44 47.60 -25.96 5.34
N LEU A 45 48.29 -25.17 6.17
CA LEU A 45 49.69 -25.40 6.52
C LEU A 45 49.84 -25.33 8.05
N LEU A 46 50.00 -26.51 8.64
CA LEU A 46 50.36 -26.78 10.03
C LEU A 46 51.89 -26.85 10.16
N ILE A 47 52.48 -26.11 11.11
CA ILE A 47 53.81 -26.38 11.68
C ILE A 47 53.77 -26.11 13.21
N PRO A 48 54.35 -26.98 14.08
CA PRO A 48 54.28 -26.92 15.55
C PRO A 48 55.57 -26.44 16.25
N MET A 49 55.57 -26.50 17.60
CA MET A 49 56.61 -26.28 18.64
C MET A 49 56.45 -24.94 19.39
N ALA A 50 56.36 -24.79 20.73
CA ALA A 50 56.74 -25.48 21.97
C ALA A 50 57.72 -24.60 22.80
N TRP A 51 57.56 -24.64 24.13
CA TRP A 51 58.26 -23.93 25.24
C TRP A 51 57.83 -22.48 25.54
N GLY A 52 57.57 -22.06 26.78
CA GLY A 52 57.63 -22.68 28.11
C GLY A 52 57.98 -21.65 29.20
N CYS A 53 57.20 -21.66 30.31
CA CYS A 53 57.43 -21.07 31.66
C CYS A 53 57.53 -19.52 31.80
N SER A 54 57.07 -18.84 32.86
CA SER A 54 56.88 -19.11 34.29
C SER A 54 55.73 -18.23 34.86
N LYS A 55 54.78 -18.72 35.65
CA LYS A 55 54.75 -19.02 37.11
C LYS A 55 54.90 -17.79 38.04
N THR A 56 53.76 -17.27 38.52
CA THR A 56 53.61 -16.65 39.86
C THR A 56 52.15 -16.73 40.33
N GLU A 57 51.96 -17.46 41.42
CA GLU A 57 50.82 -17.45 42.37
C GLU A 57 51.41 -17.00 43.73
N PRO A 58 50.64 -16.77 44.84
CA PRO A 58 49.18 -16.82 45.03
C PRO A 58 48.61 -15.64 45.86
N SER A 59 47.28 -15.53 46.02
CA SER A 59 46.67 -15.27 47.34
C SER A 59 45.17 -15.57 47.41
N ALA A 60 44.85 -16.50 48.33
CA ALA A 60 43.67 -16.60 49.20
C ALA A 60 42.26 -16.88 48.63
N ALA A 61 41.96 -18.19 48.56
CA ALA A 61 40.89 -18.92 49.25
C ALA A 61 39.56 -18.20 49.63
N LYS A 62 38.43 -18.80 49.23
CA LYS A 62 37.48 -19.47 50.16
C LYS A 62 36.52 -20.42 49.44
N ALA A 63 36.34 -21.60 50.03
CA ALA A 63 35.56 -22.72 49.54
C ALA A 63 34.03 -22.57 49.74
N ALA A 64 33.31 -23.41 48.99
CA ALA A 64 31.87 -23.56 48.78
C ALA A 64 30.99 -23.69 50.03
N PRO A 65 29.65 -23.69 49.84
CA PRO A 65 28.97 -24.97 50.02
C PRO A 65 27.97 -25.35 48.91
N ALA A 66 27.60 -26.63 48.97
CA ALA A 66 26.91 -27.45 48.00
C ALA A 66 25.43 -27.10 47.74
N ALA A 67 24.97 -27.64 46.60
CA ALA A 67 23.62 -27.62 46.06
C ALA A 67 22.49 -28.06 47.01
N PRO A 68 21.26 -27.66 46.67
CA PRO A 68 20.12 -28.58 46.74
C PRO A 68 19.47 -28.79 45.36
N LYS A 69 19.39 -30.08 45.01
CA LYS A 69 18.25 -30.81 44.45
C LYS A 69 17.40 -30.12 43.37
N SER A 70 17.56 -30.65 42.16
CA SER A 70 16.60 -30.58 41.06
C SER A 70 15.30 -31.29 41.46
N ASP A 71 14.24 -30.51 41.61
CA ASP A 71 12.88 -31.02 41.54
C ASP A 71 12.44 -31.00 40.07
N ASN A 72 12.08 -32.18 39.57
CA ASN A 72 11.41 -32.36 38.29
C ASN A 72 10.05 -31.66 38.34
N LEU A 73 9.89 -30.54 37.64
CA LEU A 73 8.59 -30.13 37.12
C LEU A 73 8.42 -30.70 35.72
N ALA A 74 7.47 -31.62 35.59
CA ALA A 74 6.94 -32.08 34.33
C ALA A 74 6.50 -30.88 33.46
N PRO A 75 6.65 -30.93 32.12
CA PRO A 75 6.12 -29.89 31.26
C PRO A 75 4.59 -29.87 31.37
N ALA A 76 4.02 -28.73 31.72
CA ALA A 76 2.60 -28.48 31.55
C ALA A 76 2.22 -28.72 30.07
N PRO A 77 1.07 -29.35 29.78
CA PRO A 77 0.67 -29.63 28.41
C PRO A 77 0.57 -28.31 27.63
N ALA A 78 1.21 -28.27 26.46
CA ALA A 78 1.00 -27.20 25.51
C ALA A 78 -0.48 -27.20 25.11
N GLU A 79 -1.22 -26.19 25.58
CA GLU A 79 -2.51 -25.83 25.00
C GLU A 79 -2.26 -25.47 23.53
N GLN A 80 -2.69 -26.38 22.67
CA GLN A 80 -2.77 -26.16 21.24
C GLN A 80 -3.86 -25.10 21.04
N ASP A 81 -3.47 -23.83 20.91
CA ASP A 81 -4.32 -22.79 20.35
C ASP A 81 -4.66 -23.19 18.90
N GLU A 82 -5.76 -23.92 18.79
CA GLU A 82 -6.38 -24.33 17.54
C GLU A 82 -6.77 -23.05 16.79
N ALA A 83 -6.10 -22.80 15.66
CA ALA A 83 -6.46 -21.71 14.77
C ALA A 83 -7.96 -21.81 14.47
N PRO A 84 -8.77 -20.75 14.69
CA PRO A 84 -10.20 -20.85 14.54
C PRO A 84 -10.54 -21.29 13.12
N ALA A 85 -11.41 -22.31 13.02
CA ALA A 85 -12.02 -22.80 11.79
C ALA A 85 -12.52 -21.63 10.93
N PRO A 86 -12.56 -21.76 9.58
CA PRO A 86 -12.87 -20.64 8.70
C PRO A 86 -14.30 -20.15 8.96
N GLU A 87 -14.41 -19.08 9.75
CA GLU A 87 -15.65 -18.38 9.99
C GLU A 87 -16.19 -17.91 8.64
N GLN A 88 -17.39 -18.38 8.28
CA GLN A 88 -18.03 -18.01 7.02
C GLN A 88 -18.28 -16.51 7.04
N VAL A 89 -17.49 -15.79 6.26
CA VAL A 89 -17.51 -14.34 6.23
C VAL A 89 -18.87 -13.87 5.70
N LYS A 90 -19.67 -13.23 6.57
CA LYS A 90 -20.97 -12.67 6.20
C LYS A 90 -20.80 -11.35 5.45
N LEU A 91 -21.19 -11.31 4.18
CA LEU A 91 -21.22 -10.10 3.38
C LEU A 91 -22.57 -9.36 3.51
N PRO A 92 -22.61 -8.04 3.33
CA PRO A 92 -23.86 -7.26 3.29
C PRO A 92 -24.81 -7.73 2.18
N ALA A 93 -26.11 -7.47 2.37
CA ALA A 93 -27.15 -7.81 1.40
C ALA A 93 -26.88 -7.18 0.02
N GLY A 94 -27.03 -7.99 -1.04
CA GLY A 94 -26.78 -7.57 -2.42
C GLY A 94 -25.35 -7.79 -2.93
N ILE A 95 -24.44 -8.29 -2.08
CA ILE A 95 -23.08 -8.70 -2.48
C ILE A 95 -22.97 -10.22 -2.36
N GLN A 96 -22.74 -10.89 -3.49
CA GLN A 96 -22.55 -12.33 -3.51
C GLN A 96 -21.08 -12.68 -3.17
N PRO A 97 -20.82 -13.64 -2.26
CA PRO A 97 -19.46 -14.11 -2.00
C PRO A 97 -18.91 -14.84 -3.22
N ALA A 98 -17.60 -14.70 -3.46
CA ALA A 98 -16.91 -15.54 -4.41
C ALA A 98 -16.86 -17.00 -3.91
N VAL A 99 -16.67 -17.95 -4.83
CA VAL A 99 -16.56 -19.40 -4.54
C VAL A 99 -15.34 -19.96 -5.26
N GLY A 100 -14.67 -20.95 -4.66
CA GLY A 100 -13.52 -21.62 -5.27
C GLY A 100 -12.27 -20.73 -5.35
N ALA A 101 -11.55 -20.83 -6.47
CA ALA A 101 -10.40 -19.97 -6.77
C ALA A 101 -10.88 -18.69 -7.47
N VAL A 102 -10.42 -17.53 -6.98
CA VAL A 102 -10.72 -16.22 -7.59
C VAL A 102 -9.70 -15.81 -8.64
N ALA A 103 -8.49 -16.38 -8.58
CA ALA A 103 -7.44 -16.29 -9.59
C ALA A 103 -6.38 -17.36 -9.33
N THR A 104 -5.57 -17.65 -10.34
CA THR A 104 -4.42 -18.56 -10.23
C THR A 104 -3.15 -17.81 -10.61
N VAL A 105 -2.15 -17.82 -9.74
CA VAL A 105 -0.86 -17.12 -9.92
C VAL A 105 0.26 -18.14 -9.96
N ASN A 106 0.83 -18.38 -11.15
CA ASN A 106 1.88 -19.38 -11.39
C ASN A 106 1.53 -20.77 -10.80
N GLY A 107 0.28 -21.20 -10.96
CA GLY A 107 -0.20 -22.50 -10.48
C GLY A 107 -0.61 -22.54 -9.00
N ARG A 108 -0.54 -21.43 -8.25
CA ARG A 108 -1.14 -21.33 -6.92
C ARG A 108 -2.46 -20.55 -6.97
N ASP A 109 -3.50 -21.15 -6.42
CA ASP A 109 -4.83 -20.54 -6.35
C ASP A 109 -4.95 -19.51 -5.23
N LEU A 110 -5.52 -18.36 -5.56
CA LEU A 110 -6.04 -17.40 -4.60
C LEU A 110 -7.45 -17.81 -4.24
N THR A 111 -7.68 -18.13 -2.97
CA THR A 111 -8.96 -18.70 -2.53
C THR A 111 -10.01 -17.62 -2.27
N ALA A 112 -11.25 -17.94 -2.61
CA ALA A 112 -12.41 -17.11 -2.32
C ALA A 112 -12.56 -16.79 -0.82
N SER A 113 -12.16 -17.70 0.07
CA SER A 113 -12.20 -17.43 1.52
C SER A 113 -11.35 -16.21 1.90
N SER A 114 -10.11 -16.14 1.39
CA SER A 114 -9.22 -15.00 1.66
C SER A 114 -9.75 -13.70 1.06
N PHE A 115 -10.29 -13.78 -0.15
CA PHE A 115 -10.87 -12.65 -0.88
C PHE A 115 -12.12 -12.11 -0.18
N ASN A 116 -13.07 -12.99 0.15
CA ASN A 116 -14.33 -12.63 0.80
C ASN A 116 -14.09 -12.00 2.18
N ARG A 117 -13.09 -12.49 2.94
CA ARG A 117 -12.70 -11.92 4.24
C ARG A 117 -12.25 -10.47 4.13
N GLU A 118 -11.39 -10.16 3.16
CA GLU A 118 -10.98 -8.78 2.94
C GLU A 118 -12.15 -7.92 2.43
N LEU A 119 -12.95 -8.46 1.52
CA LEU A 119 -14.11 -7.76 0.99
C LEU A 119 -15.05 -7.35 2.11
N ALA A 120 -15.43 -8.28 2.98
CA ALA A 120 -16.30 -8.01 4.12
C ALA A 120 -15.70 -7.01 5.12
N ARG A 121 -14.38 -7.02 5.31
CA ARG A 121 -13.72 -6.00 6.15
C ARG A 121 -13.93 -4.59 5.61
N LEU A 122 -13.96 -4.42 4.29
CA LEU A 122 -14.09 -3.13 3.62
C LEU A 122 -15.55 -2.70 3.39
N VAL A 123 -16.46 -3.64 3.17
CA VAL A 123 -17.89 -3.34 2.90
C VAL A 123 -18.81 -3.58 4.08
N GLY A 124 -18.31 -4.18 5.17
CA GLY A 124 -19.09 -4.60 6.34
C GLY A 124 -19.42 -3.48 7.33
N SER A 125 -19.01 -2.23 7.09
CA SER A 125 -19.20 -1.08 8.01
C SER A 125 -20.64 -0.57 8.12
N GLY A 126 -21.63 -1.30 7.63
CA GLY A 126 -23.06 -0.96 7.71
C GLY A 126 -23.52 0.13 6.72
N VAL A 127 -22.60 0.79 6.02
CA VAL A 127 -22.92 1.75 4.96
C VAL A 127 -23.21 0.99 3.66
N ARG A 128 -24.33 1.29 3.00
CA ARG A 128 -24.66 0.73 1.70
C ARG A 128 -23.67 1.24 0.64
N VAL A 129 -22.79 0.36 0.18
CA VAL A 129 -21.84 0.66 -0.88
C VAL A 129 -22.51 0.47 -2.24
N PRO A 130 -22.50 1.47 -3.15
CA PRO A 130 -23.05 1.32 -4.50
C PRO A 130 -22.37 0.17 -5.27
N PRO A 131 -23.08 -0.57 -6.14
CA PRO A 131 -22.54 -1.75 -6.82
C PRO A 131 -21.24 -1.50 -7.59
N ASP A 132 -21.12 -0.38 -8.29
CA ASP A 132 -19.91 -0.06 -9.05
C ASP A 132 -18.71 0.15 -8.12
N ARG A 133 -18.92 0.80 -6.96
CA ARG A 133 -17.87 0.93 -5.95
C ARG A 133 -17.45 -0.44 -5.40
N VAL A 134 -18.39 -1.37 -5.19
CA VAL A 134 -18.06 -2.75 -4.76
C VAL A 134 -17.16 -3.44 -5.79
N LYS A 135 -17.45 -3.31 -7.09
CA LYS A 135 -16.60 -3.89 -8.16
C LYS A 135 -15.18 -3.32 -8.15
N HIS A 136 -15.03 -2.00 -7.96
CA HIS A 136 -13.71 -1.38 -7.83
C HIS A 136 -12.96 -1.88 -6.60
N ILE A 137 -13.63 -1.99 -5.45
CA ILE A 137 -13.03 -2.55 -4.21
C ILE A 137 -12.59 -3.99 -4.45
N ALA A 138 -13.47 -4.83 -5.01
CA ALA A 138 -13.19 -6.22 -5.35
C ALA A 138 -11.95 -6.35 -6.26
N ARG A 139 -11.86 -5.53 -7.31
CA ARG A 139 -10.69 -5.51 -8.21
C ARG A 139 -9.41 -5.13 -7.48
N ASN A 140 -9.45 -4.11 -6.62
CA ASN A 140 -8.29 -3.68 -5.85
C ASN A 140 -7.83 -4.76 -4.84
N ILE A 141 -8.77 -5.47 -4.20
CA ILE A 141 -8.46 -6.61 -3.34
C ILE A 141 -7.77 -7.70 -4.14
N LEU A 142 -8.32 -8.09 -5.29
CA LEU A 142 -7.77 -9.14 -6.13
C LEU A 142 -6.35 -8.80 -6.58
N ASN A 143 -6.14 -7.58 -7.10
CA ASN A 143 -4.81 -7.12 -7.53
C ASN A 143 -3.81 -7.16 -6.38
N ARG A 144 -4.18 -6.66 -5.19
CA ARG A 144 -3.30 -6.71 -4.01
C ARG A 144 -2.95 -8.14 -3.60
N GLN A 145 -3.89 -9.08 -3.67
CA GLN A 145 -3.65 -10.49 -3.37
C GLN A 145 -2.74 -11.16 -4.40
N ILE A 146 -2.93 -10.86 -5.69
CA ILE A 146 -2.05 -11.32 -6.78
C ILE A 146 -0.63 -10.80 -6.54
N GLU A 147 -0.46 -9.50 -6.32
CA GLU A 147 0.84 -8.92 -6.04
C GLU A 147 1.50 -9.50 -4.78
N GLN A 148 0.72 -9.72 -3.72
CA GLN A 148 1.23 -10.33 -2.49
C GLN A 148 1.71 -11.75 -2.75
N GLU A 149 0.98 -12.53 -3.54
CA GLU A 149 1.39 -13.87 -3.91
C GLU A 149 2.64 -13.88 -4.79
N LEU A 150 2.72 -13.01 -5.79
CA LEU A 150 3.94 -12.84 -6.60
C LEU A 150 5.16 -12.45 -5.74
N ARG A 151 4.98 -11.57 -4.75
CA ARG A 151 6.04 -11.24 -3.77
C ARG A 151 6.44 -12.44 -2.93
N ASN A 152 5.48 -13.23 -2.44
CA ASN A 152 5.77 -14.44 -1.67
C ASN A 152 6.56 -15.46 -2.51
N GLN A 153 6.19 -15.64 -3.78
CA GLN A 153 6.90 -16.50 -4.71
C GLN A 153 8.32 -16.00 -4.97
N ALA A 154 8.49 -14.69 -5.18
CA ALA A 154 9.81 -14.08 -5.34
C ALA A 154 10.67 -14.26 -4.09
N ILE A 155 10.11 -14.03 -2.89
CA ILE A 155 10.79 -14.27 -1.61
C ILE A 155 11.29 -15.72 -1.50
N ALA A 156 10.45 -16.69 -1.86
CA ALA A 156 10.82 -18.11 -1.81
C ALA A 156 11.88 -18.46 -2.86
N ARG A 157 11.75 -17.92 -4.08
CA ARG A 157 12.68 -18.15 -5.20
C ARG A 157 14.06 -17.57 -4.93
N GLU A 158 14.13 -16.34 -4.42
CA GLU A 158 15.39 -15.68 -4.05
C GLU A 158 15.94 -16.15 -2.68
N GLN A 159 15.25 -17.11 -2.03
CA GLN A 159 15.64 -17.68 -0.74
C GLN A 159 15.91 -16.61 0.33
N VAL A 160 15.05 -15.60 0.38
CA VAL A 160 15.16 -14.51 1.36
C VAL A 160 14.94 -15.10 2.75
N VAL A 161 15.90 -14.90 3.65
CA VAL A 161 15.82 -15.35 5.05
C VAL A 161 15.80 -14.15 5.97
N LEU A 162 14.85 -14.11 6.92
CA LEU A 162 14.81 -13.11 7.98
C LEU A 162 15.40 -13.69 9.26
N THR A 163 16.44 -13.05 9.77
CA THR A 163 16.98 -13.36 11.10
C THR A 163 16.11 -12.76 12.20
N GLU A 164 16.19 -13.31 13.41
CA GLU A 164 15.41 -12.77 14.54
C GLU A 164 15.84 -11.34 14.90
N ALA A 165 17.13 -11.02 14.80
CA ALA A 165 17.62 -9.66 15.05
C ALA A 165 17.03 -8.64 14.06
N GLU A 166 16.94 -8.98 12.77
CA GLU A 166 16.32 -8.13 11.76
C GLU A 166 14.81 -7.99 11.98
N PHE A 167 14.14 -9.05 12.44
CA PHE A 167 12.73 -8.99 12.82
C PHE A 167 12.52 -8.06 14.01
N GLU A 168 13.30 -8.21 15.08
CA GLU A 168 13.20 -7.38 16.28
C GLU A 168 13.50 -5.92 16.00
N GLU A 169 14.46 -5.62 15.12
CA GLU A 169 14.70 -4.27 14.62
C GLU A 169 13.51 -3.70 13.85
N ALA A 170 12.94 -4.49 12.92
CA ALA A 170 11.76 -4.07 12.16
C ALA A 170 10.55 -3.87 13.08
N TYR A 171 10.37 -4.74 14.07
CA TYR A 171 9.31 -4.65 15.05
C TYR A 171 9.47 -3.41 15.93
N ARG A 172 10.68 -3.15 16.45
CA ARG A 172 11.01 -1.91 17.18
C ARG A 172 10.76 -0.66 16.34
N THR A 173 11.15 -0.69 15.06
CA THR A 173 10.89 0.42 14.12
C THR A 173 9.39 0.63 13.95
N TYR A 174 8.63 -0.45 13.78
CA TYR A 174 7.18 -0.37 13.67
C TYR A 174 6.54 0.18 14.95
N THR A 175 6.99 -0.26 16.12
CA THR A 175 6.41 0.10 17.42
C THR A 175 6.91 1.44 17.97
N SER A 176 7.94 2.03 17.37
CA SER A 176 8.50 3.35 17.76
C SER A 176 7.46 4.48 17.81
N ARG A 177 6.36 4.38 17.04
CA ARG A 177 5.25 5.35 17.06
C ARG A 177 4.41 5.32 18.34
N TYR A 178 4.60 4.29 19.19
CA TYR A 178 3.89 4.07 20.45
C TYR A 178 4.83 4.27 21.64
N VAL A 179 5.76 5.22 21.53
CA VAL A 179 6.52 5.69 22.69
C VAL A 179 5.93 6.99 23.21
N ASP A 180 6.01 7.22 24.52
CA ASP A 180 5.62 8.47 25.18
C ASP A 180 6.69 9.56 24.99
N ALA A 181 6.44 10.75 25.54
CA ALA A 181 7.35 11.90 25.43
C ALA A 181 8.72 11.64 26.09
N GLU A 182 8.79 10.69 27.03
CA GLU A 182 10.01 10.26 27.71
C GLU A 182 10.67 9.04 27.04
N GLY A 183 10.16 8.58 25.91
CA GLY A 183 10.70 7.47 25.13
C GLY A 183 10.37 6.07 25.67
N ARG A 184 9.44 5.96 26.63
CA ARG A 184 8.96 4.66 27.14
C ARG A 184 7.82 4.14 26.28
N PHE A 185 7.68 2.82 26.21
CA PHE A 185 6.61 2.20 25.42
C PHE A 185 5.23 2.43 26.05
N ASP A 186 4.32 3.03 25.31
CA ASP A 186 2.93 3.27 25.65
C ASP A 186 2.07 2.05 25.24
N GLU A 187 2.05 1.05 26.12
CA GLU A 187 1.27 -0.19 25.96
C GLU A 187 -0.23 0.10 25.79
N VAL A 188 -0.76 1.14 26.46
CA VAL A 188 -2.19 1.48 26.40
C VAL A 188 -2.57 1.94 25.01
N ARG A 189 -1.81 2.88 24.43
CA ARG A 189 -2.02 3.37 23.07
C ARG A 189 -1.80 2.27 22.04
N PHE A 190 -0.78 1.42 22.24
CA PHE A 190 -0.51 0.28 21.37
C PHE A 190 -1.67 -0.71 21.34
N ARG A 191 -2.16 -1.15 22.50
CA ARG A 191 -3.30 -2.07 22.63
C ARG A 191 -4.60 -1.46 22.09
N ALA A 192 -4.83 -0.17 22.34
CA ALA A 192 -5.98 0.53 21.78
C ALA A 192 -5.93 0.57 20.24
N SER A 193 -4.74 0.73 19.65
CA SER A 193 -4.53 0.67 18.20
C SER A 193 -4.84 -0.72 17.64
N LEU A 194 -4.33 -1.78 18.28
CA LEU A 194 -4.61 -3.17 17.88
C LEU A 194 -6.11 -3.48 17.90
N LYS A 195 -6.80 -3.10 18.99
CA LYS A 195 -8.25 -3.28 19.13
C LYS A 195 -9.02 -2.53 18.04
N ARG A 196 -8.67 -1.27 17.77
CA ARG A 196 -9.35 -0.46 16.74
C ARG A 196 -9.20 -1.06 15.34
N ASN A 197 -8.05 -1.68 15.07
CA ASN A 197 -7.76 -2.32 13.79
C ASN A 197 -8.20 -3.80 13.74
N ASN A 198 -8.79 -4.33 14.83
CA ASN A 198 -9.13 -5.74 14.98
C ASN A 198 -7.96 -6.69 14.68
N LEU A 199 -6.78 -6.38 15.22
CA LEU A 199 -5.54 -7.14 15.04
C LEU A 199 -5.07 -7.75 16.36
N SER A 200 -4.70 -9.03 16.33
CA SER A 200 -3.91 -9.63 17.41
C SER A 200 -2.42 -9.26 17.30
N ILE A 201 -1.68 -9.44 18.38
CA ILE A 201 -0.22 -9.22 18.38
C ILE A 201 0.46 -10.15 17.36
N ASP A 202 0.05 -11.42 17.28
CA ASP A 202 0.68 -12.37 16.36
C ASP A 202 0.37 -12.05 14.90
N GLN A 203 -0.84 -11.58 14.60
CA GLN A 203 -1.18 -11.06 13.28
C GLN A 203 -0.31 -9.85 12.92
N LEU A 204 -0.11 -8.94 13.87
CA LEU A 204 0.78 -7.79 13.67
C LEU A 204 2.22 -8.26 13.42
N LYS A 205 2.77 -9.14 14.28
CA LYS A 205 4.13 -9.67 14.10
C LYS A 205 4.29 -10.38 12.76
N SER A 206 3.29 -11.13 12.31
CA SER A 206 3.26 -11.75 10.98
C SER A 206 3.30 -10.71 9.85
N GLN A 207 2.56 -9.60 9.99
CA GLN A 207 2.59 -8.50 9.02
C GLN A 207 3.97 -7.85 8.96
N VAL A 208 4.57 -7.54 10.12
CA VAL A 208 5.92 -6.95 10.21
C VAL A 208 6.96 -7.88 9.57
N ARG A 209 6.90 -9.20 9.82
CA ARG A 209 7.78 -10.17 9.17
C ARG A 209 7.66 -10.14 7.65
N LYS A 210 6.43 -10.16 7.14
CA LYS A 210 6.16 -10.13 5.68
C LYS A 210 6.68 -8.84 5.05
N GLU A 211 6.45 -7.70 5.69
CA GLU A 211 6.93 -6.40 5.20
C GLU A 211 8.46 -6.34 5.19
N ARG A 212 9.11 -6.78 6.29
CA ARG A 212 10.57 -6.79 6.36
C ARG A 212 11.20 -7.73 5.33
N MET A 213 10.62 -8.92 5.13
CA MET A 213 11.03 -9.87 4.08
C MET A 213 10.90 -9.26 2.68
N SER A 214 9.78 -8.58 2.40
CA SER A 214 9.58 -7.90 1.13
C SER A 214 10.61 -6.81 0.89
N LYS A 215 10.96 -6.03 1.92
CA LYS A 215 12.01 -5.02 1.81
C LYS A 215 13.38 -5.67 1.57
N LYS A 216 13.66 -6.79 2.24
CA LYS A 216 14.91 -7.53 2.09
C LYS A 216 15.07 -8.10 0.68
N LEU A 217 13.97 -8.60 0.09
CA LEU A 217 13.94 -9.01 -1.31
C LEU A 217 14.42 -7.88 -2.23
N VAL A 218 13.88 -6.67 -2.06
CA VAL A 218 14.28 -5.51 -2.88
C VAL A 218 15.75 -5.15 -2.65
N GLU A 219 16.20 -5.15 -1.40
CA GLU A 219 17.62 -4.92 -1.04
C GLU A 219 18.55 -5.94 -1.71
N GLN A 220 18.16 -7.22 -1.78
CA GLN A 220 18.94 -8.30 -2.40
C GLN A 220 18.93 -8.25 -3.93
N LEU A 221 17.80 -7.91 -4.55
CA LEU A 221 17.71 -7.74 -6.00
C LEU A 221 18.52 -6.52 -6.48
N GLY A 222 18.85 -5.62 -5.57
CA GLY A 222 19.71 -4.48 -5.81
C GLY A 222 19.00 -3.33 -6.51
N ASN A 223 19.78 -2.33 -6.92
CA ASN A 223 19.26 -1.14 -7.56
C ASN A 223 18.90 -1.42 -9.01
N VAL A 224 17.72 -0.95 -9.41
CA VAL A 224 17.33 -0.91 -10.81
C VAL A 224 17.89 0.36 -11.42
N THR A 225 18.72 0.23 -12.46
CA THR A 225 19.19 1.38 -13.24
C THR A 225 18.11 1.75 -14.25
N VAL A 226 17.53 2.94 -14.12
CA VAL A 226 16.58 3.48 -15.09
C VAL A 226 17.33 4.32 -16.12
N THR A 227 17.22 3.96 -17.39
CA THR A 227 17.89 4.66 -18.49
C THR A 227 17.12 5.89 -18.94
N ARG A 228 17.82 6.87 -19.53
CA ARG A 228 17.17 8.06 -20.13
C ARG A 228 16.22 7.69 -21.28
N ALA A 229 16.47 6.59 -21.98
CA ALA A 229 15.57 6.10 -23.03
C ALA A 229 14.25 5.58 -22.44
N GLU A 230 14.30 4.80 -21.36
CA GLU A 230 13.10 4.33 -20.65
C GLU A 230 12.31 5.50 -20.06
N MET A 231 13.00 6.48 -19.45
CA MET A 231 12.33 7.69 -18.95
C MET A 231 11.58 8.44 -20.06
N ARG A 232 12.22 8.64 -21.22
CA ARG A 232 11.57 9.28 -22.37
C ARG A 232 10.39 8.48 -22.91
N THR A 233 10.54 7.17 -22.98
CA THR A 233 9.47 6.26 -23.44
C THR A 233 8.29 6.29 -22.49
N PHE A 234 8.54 6.23 -21.18
CA PHE A 234 7.51 6.35 -20.16
C PHE A 234 6.79 7.70 -20.26
N TYR A 235 7.54 8.80 -20.38
CA TYR A 235 6.94 10.13 -20.52
C TYR A 235 6.03 10.23 -21.76
N ALA A 236 6.54 9.83 -22.93
CA ALA A 236 5.79 9.87 -24.19
C ALA A 236 4.51 9.00 -24.16
N ASN A 237 4.58 7.82 -23.52
CA ASN A 237 3.44 6.90 -23.45
C ASN A 237 2.42 7.25 -22.36
N ASN A 238 2.75 8.19 -21.46
CA ASN A 238 1.87 8.60 -20.36
C ASN A 238 1.48 10.08 -20.47
N ASN A 239 1.36 10.61 -21.70
CA ASN A 239 1.12 12.04 -21.94
C ASN A 239 -0.13 12.57 -21.20
N ASN A 240 -1.18 11.77 -21.08
CA ASN A 240 -2.39 12.13 -20.34
C ASN A 240 -2.16 12.37 -18.84
N SER A 241 -1.10 11.81 -18.25
CA SER A 241 -0.74 12.05 -16.84
C SER A 241 -0.02 13.39 -16.63
N TRP A 242 0.41 14.03 -17.71
CA TRP A 242 1.16 15.30 -17.70
C TRP A 242 0.42 16.43 -18.42
N THR A 243 -0.74 16.12 -19.00
CA THR A 243 -1.61 17.12 -19.59
C THR A 243 -2.47 17.65 -18.46
N GLU A 244 -2.27 18.91 -18.11
CA GLU A 244 -3.22 19.61 -17.27
C GLU A 244 -4.43 19.99 -18.13
N ASP A 245 -5.63 19.81 -17.58
CA ASP A 245 -6.83 20.39 -18.20
C ASP A 245 -6.65 21.90 -18.34
N GLU A 246 -7.40 22.51 -19.25
CA GLU A 246 -7.39 23.95 -19.44
C GLU A 246 -7.65 24.66 -18.10
N SER A 247 -6.61 25.27 -17.53
CA SER A 247 -6.72 25.99 -16.27
C SER A 247 -6.68 27.50 -16.46
N ARG A 248 -7.31 28.23 -15.55
CA ARG A 248 -7.26 29.70 -15.48
C ARG A 248 -6.86 30.16 -14.08
N ASP A 249 -5.91 31.09 -14.04
CA ASP A 249 -5.59 31.83 -12.82
C ASP A 249 -6.70 32.85 -12.55
N VAL A 250 -7.42 32.66 -11.44
CA VAL A 250 -8.51 33.54 -11.04
C VAL A 250 -8.21 34.21 -9.71
N ARG A 251 -8.46 35.53 -9.66
CA ARG A 251 -8.50 36.32 -8.44
C ARG A 251 -9.97 36.63 -8.12
N PRO A 252 -10.62 35.95 -7.16
CA PRO A 252 -11.98 36.30 -6.79
C PRO A 252 -11.99 37.48 -5.82
N ILE A 253 -13.05 38.29 -5.88
CA ILE A 253 -13.41 39.22 -4.80
C ILE A 253 -14.54 38.58 -3.98
N LEU A 254 -14.29 38.32 -2.70
CA LEU A 254 -15.24 37.62 -1.82
C LEU A 254 -15.94 38.58 -0.85
N ILE A 255 -17.25 38.74 -1.05
CA ILE A 255 -18.11 39.51 -0.14
C ILE A 255 -18.57 38.61 1.01
N ARG A 256 -18.13 38.92 2.24
CA ARG A 256 -18.50 38.13 3.43
C ARG A 256 -19.95 38.36 3.85
N CYS A 257 -20.69 37.28 3.97
CA CYS A 257 -22.04 37.25 4.56
C CYS A 257 -22.05 36.32 5.77
N GLN A 258 -22.89 36.61 6.77
CA GLN A 258 -23.06 35.67 7.88
C GLN A 258 -23.80 34.42 7.39
N GLN A 259 -23.31 33.26 7.80
CA GLN A 259 -23.98 31.99 7.50
C GLN A 259 -25.35 31.95 8.20
N ASN A 260 -26.38 31.49 7.49
CA ASN A 260 -27.78 31.50 7.94
C ASN A 260 -28.38 32.89 8.18
N SER A 261 -27.91 33.91 7.44
CA SER A 261 -28.49 35.25 7.46
C SER A 261 -29.95 35.27 6.98
N ALA A 262 -30.74 36.19 7.54
CA ALA A 262 -32.09 36.49 7.03
C ALA A 262 -32.04 36.95 5.55
N PRO A 263 -33.11 36.73 4.76
CA PRO A 263 -33.14 37.06 3.32
C PRO A 263 -32.72 38.51 3.01
N GLU A 264 -33.08 39.46 3.87
CA GLU A 264 -32.77 40.88 3.70
C GLU A 264 -31.27 41.18 3.83
N VAL A 265 -30.56 40.39 4.64
CA VAL A 265 -29.11 40.52 4.83
C VAL A 265 -28.36 39.88 3.65
N LEU A 266 -28.90 38.77 3.10
CA LEU A 266 -28.38 38.16 1.87
C LEU A 266 -28.56 39.10 0.67
N ALA A 267 -29.72 39.75 0.54
CA ALA A 267 -29.98 40.72 -0.53
C ALA A 267 -29.01 41.91 -0.48
N LYS A 268 -28.63 42.38 0.72
CA LYS A 268 -27.61 43.43 0.88
C LYS A 268 -26.21 42.97 0.45
N CYS A 269 -25.87 41.73 0.73
CA CYS A 269 -24.62 41.14 0.25
C CYS A 269 -24.58 41.03 -1.28
N GLU A 270 -25.66 40.55 -1.88
CA GLU A 270 -25.79 40.43 -3.33
C GLU A 270 -25.73 41.81 -4.01
N GLY A 271 -26.39 42.82 -3.42
CA GLY A 271 -26.31 44.20 -3.90
C GLY A 271 -24.87 44.72 -3.95
N LYS A 272 -24.08 44.47 -2.90
CA LYS A 272 -22.65 44.84 -2.87
C LYS A 272 -21.82 44.08 -3.91
N ALA A 273 -22.09 42.80 -4.11
CA ALA A 273 -21.41 42.00 -5.13
C ALA A 273 -21.69 42.53 -6.54
N ASN A 274 -22.95 42.92 -6.81
CA ASN A 274 -23.35 43.49 -8.10
C ASN A 274 -22.77 44.89 -8.33
N GLU A 275 -22.65 45.73 -7.30
CA GLU A 275 -21.98 47.03 -7.39
C GLU A 275 -20.50 46.88 -7.75
N VAL A 276 -19.80 45.96 -7.06
CA VAL A 276 -18.40 45.62 -7.36
C VAL A 276 -18.27 45.10 -8.79
N TYR A 277 -19.18 44.23 -9.24
CA TYR A 277 -19.18 43.71 -10.60
C TYR A 277 -19.36 44.83 -11.63
N GLN A 278 -20.29 45.77 -11.39
CA GLN A 278 -20.51 46.91 -12.29
C GLN A 278 -19.26 47.78 -12.44
N GLN A 279 -18.61 48.16 -11.33
CA GLN A 279 -17.36 48.94 -11.35
C GLN A 279 -16.28 48.26 -12.19
N LEU A 280 -16.12 46.94 -12.05
CA LEU A 280 -15.15 46.17 -12.85
C LEU A 280 -15.53 46.12 -14.34
N THR A 281 -16.81 45.98 -14.67
CA THR A 281 -17.27 45.99 -16.08
C THR A 281 -17.17 47.36 -16.74
N GLU A 282 -17.23 48.44 -15.97
CA GLU A 282 -17.04 49.82 -16.42
C GLU A 282 -15.54 50.18 -16.57
N GLY A 283 -14.64 49.29 -16.16
CA GLY A 283 -13.20 49.41 -16.36
C GLY A 283 -12.42 49.98 -15.19
N GLU A 284 -12.99 50.01 -13.97
CA GLU A 284 -12.20 50.33 -12.77
C GLU A 284 -11.10 49.28 -12.52
N ASP A 285 -10.00 49.71 -11.89
CA ASP A 285 -8.88 48.83 -11.56
C ASP A 285 -9.26 47.75 -10.52
N PHE A 286 -8.92 46.49 -10.80
CA PHE A 286 -9.30 45.35 -9.98
C PHE A 286 -8.77 45.44 -8.54
N GLU A 287 -7.52 45.85 -8.36
CA GLU A 287 -6.90 45.92 -7.03
C GLU A 287 -7.56 47.02 -6.18
N MET A 288 -7.89 48.15 -6.81
CA MET A 288 -8.65 49.22 -6.16
C MET A 288 -10.04 48.77 -5.73
N VAL A 289 -10.78 48.09 -6.61
CA VAL A 289 -12.13 47.61 -6.30
C VAL A 289 -12.08 46.51 -5.23
N ALA A 290 -11.14 45.57 -5.31
CA ALA A 290 -10.95 44.52 -4.29
C ALA A 290 -10.62 45.11 -2.91
N ALA A 291 -9.74 46.12 -2.85
CA ALA A 291 -9.40 46.81 -1.61
C ALA A 291 -10.62 47.56 -1.01
N LYS A 292 -11.42 48.24 -1.84
CA LYS A 292 -12.67 48.91 -1.42
C LYS A 292 -13.70 47.90 -0.91
N ALA A 293 -13.83 46.76 -1.60
CA ALA A 293 -14.76 45.69 -1.26
C ALA A 293 -14.39 44.94 0.04
N LYS A 294 -13.21 45.23 0.62
CA LYS A 294 -12.61 44.51 1.75
C LYS A 294 -12.51 43.02 1.44
N ASP A 295 -11.98 42.73 0.26
CA ASP A 295 -11.77 41.38 -0.23
C ASP A 295 -11.02 40.53 0.81
N LEU A 296 -11.45 39.27 0.95
CA LEU A 296 -10.86 38.33 1.88
C LEU A 296 -9.81 37.49 1.14
N PRO A 297 -8.58 37.37 1.68
CA PRO A 297 -7.58 36.51 1.06
C PRO A 297 -8.07 35.06 1.05
N LEU A 298 -7.99 34.42 -0.13
CA LEU A 298 -8.19 32.99 -0.25
C LEU A 298 -7.12 32.23 0.55
N ARG A 299 -7.50 31.11 1.17
CA ARG A 299 -6.54 30.19 1.81
C ARG A 299 -5.69 29.41 0.80
N SER A 300 -6.03 29.43 -0.49
CA SER A 300 -5.29 28.76 -1.57
C SER A 300 -5.66 29.38 -2.94
N PRO A 301 -4.76 29.43 -3.93
CA PRO A 301 -5.09 29.84 -5.29
C PRO A 301 -6.17 28.92 -5.89
N MET A 302 -7.11 29.51 -6.64
CA MET A 302 -8.09 28.74 -7.41
C MET A 302 -7.55 28.52 -8.82
N HIS A 303 -7.42 27.25 -9.19
CA HIS A 303 -7.26 26.83 -10.58
C HIS A 303 -8.65 26.39 -11.05
N LEU A 304 -9.23 27.13 -12.00
CA LEU A 304 -10.48 26.77 -12.67
C LEU A 304 -10.19 25.99 -13.94
#